data_AF-A0A2G9TUN0-F1
#
_entry.id   AF-A0A2G9TUN0-F1
#
_cell.length_a   1.000
_cell.length_b   1.000
_cell.length_c   1.000
_cell.angle_alpha   90.00
_cell.angle_beta   90.00
_cell.angle_gamma   90.00
#
_symmetry.space_group_name_H-M   'P 1'
#
loop_
_entity.id
_entity.type
_entity.pdbx_description
1 polymer ?
#
loop_
_entity_poly.entity_id
_entity_poly.type
_entity_poly.pdbx_seq_one_letter_code
_entity_poly.pdbx_strand_id
1 'polypeptide(L)' 'MPGAHWMRQPVNFERVKITNNFSDINPSHIFLQSMHKYIPVLSIFEIAQSETPFLSASTSHPPKQ' A
#
# COMPACT_ATOMS: atom_id res chain seq x y z
N MET A 1 -5.22 -14.94 -10.39
CA MET A 1 -5.55 -15.58 -9.11
C MET A 1 -7.06 -15.51 -8.93
N PRO A 2 -7.81 -16.63 -8.92
CA PRO A 2 -9.26 -16.58 -8.70
C PRO A 2 -9.58 -16.07 -7.29
N GLY A 3 -10.61 -15.24 -7.13
CA GLY A 3 -11.06 -14.75 -5.81
C GLY A 3 -11.32 -15.87 -4.79
N ALA A 4 -11.66 -17.08 -5.26
CA ALA A 4 -11.82 -18.29 -4.45
C ALA A 4 -10.57 -18.64 -3.61
N HIS A 5 -9.37 -18.21 -3.98
CA HIS A 5 -8.18 -18.41 -3.14
C HIS A 5 -8.23 -17.51 -1.89
N TRP A 6 -8.57 -16.22 -2.06
CA TRP A 6 -8.65 -15.25 -0.97
C TRP A 6 -9.77 -15.58 0.04
N MET A 7 -10.88 -16.16 -0.42
CA MET A 7 -12.04 -16.48 0.44
C MET A 7 -11.89 -17.76 1.27
N ARG A 8 -10.84 -18.57 1.07
CA ARG A 8 -10.66 -19.84 1.80
C ARG A 8 -10.37 -19.66 3.28
N GLN A 9 -9.77 -18.53 3.66
CA GLN A 9 -9.38 -18.21 5.03
C GLN A 9 -9.22 -16.70 5.19
N PRO A 10 -9.19 -16.16 6.43
CA PRO A 10 -8.93 -14.75 6.67
C PRO A 10 -7.62 -14.29 6.03
N VAL A 11 -7.63 -13.06 5.52
CA VAL A 11 -6.45 -12.39 4.97
C VAL A 11 -5.74 -11.65 6.09
N ASN A 12 -4.44 -11.96 6.32
CA ASN A 12 -3.65 -11.32 7.36
C ASN A 12 -2.62 -10.33 6.78
N PHE A 13 -2.49 -9.18 7.43
CA PHE A 13 -1.54 -8.11 7.16
C PHE A 13 -0.41 -8.03 8.20
N GLU A 14 -0.05 -9.16 8.82
CA GLU A 14 0.92 -9.28 9.92
C GLU A 14 2.35 -8.83 9.58
N ARG A 15 2.67 -8.66 8.29
CA ARG A 15 3.95 -8.11 7.82
C ARG A 15 3.95 -6.59 7.67
N VAL A 16 2.81 -5.93 7.82
CA VAL A 16 2.72 -4.45 7.76
C VAL A 16 3.44 -3.85 8.95
N LYS A 17 4.34 -2.92 8.68
CA LYS A 17 5.09 -2.17 9.69
C LYS A 17 4.87 -0.69 9.51
N ILE A 18 4.70 0.01 10.62
CA ILE A 18 4.59 1.46 10.68
C ILE A 18 5.86 1.99 11.34
N THR A 19 6.43 3.03 10.75
CA THR A 19 7.64 3.69 11.26
C THR A 19 7.41 5.20 11.35
N ASN A 20 8.03 5.83 12.33
CA ASN A 20 8.15 7.29 12.41
C ASN A 20 9.58 7.77 12.14
N ASN A 21 10.49 6.85 11.79
CA ASN A 21 11.84 7.17 11.39
C ASN A 21 11.85 7.58 9.91
N PHE A 22 12.05 8.86 9.63
CA PHE A 22 12.11 9.40 8.26
C PHE A 22 13.31 8.85 7.45
N SER A 23 14.33 8.33 8.12
CA SER A 23 15.50 7.71 7.48
C SER A 23 15.33 6.21 7.22
N ASP A 24 14.18 5.63 7.54
CA ASP A 24 13.88 4.24 7.21
C ASP A 24 13.67 4.10 5.70
N ILE A 25 14.61 3.42 5.03
CA ILE A 25 14.61 3.21 3.58
C ILE A 25 13.88 1.94 3.16
N ASN A 26 13.27 1.18 4.08
CA ASN A 26 12.57 -0.05 3.72
C ASN A 26 11.24 0.31 3.03
N PRO A 27 11.07 0.00 1.72
CA PRO A 27 9.88 0.39 0.97
C PRO A 27 8.60 -0.34 1.41
N SER A 28 8.71 -1.40 2.23
CA SER A 28 7.57 -2.11 2.81
C SER A 28 7.04 -1.49 4.11
N HIS A 29 7.81 -0.58 4.72
CA HIS A 29 7.39 0.12 5.93
C HIS A 29 6.59 1.36 5.55
N ILE A 30 5.48 1.58 6.25
CA ILE A 30 4.63 2.75 6.08
C ILE A 30 5.12 3.84 7.04
N PHE A 31 5.67 4.92 6.51
CA PHE A 31 6.03 6.08 7.32
C PHE A 31 4.77 6.85 7.73
N LEU A 32 4.63 7.15 9.02
CA LEU A 32 3.60 8.04 9.57
C LEU A 32 4.22 9.09 10.49
N GLN A 33 3.63 10.29 10.49
CA GLN A 33 4.03 11.35 11.41
C GLN A 33 3.33 11.15 12.76
N SER A 34 4.10 11.21 13.85
CA SER A 34 3.57 11.15 15.21
C SER A 34 2.53 12.25 15.45
N MET A 35 1.61 12.03 16.39
CA MET A 35 0.56 12.98 16.79
C MET A 35 -0.49 13.31 15.73
N HIS A 36 -0.63 12.47 14.69
CA HIS A 36 -1.67 12.60 13.67
C HIS A 36 -2.63 11.40 13.70
N LYS A 37 -3.91 11.64 13.38
CA LYS A 37 -4.91 10.59 13.27
C LYS A 37 -4.93 10.03 11.85
N TYR A 38 -4.84 8.71 11.73
CA TYR A 38 -4.89 8.00 10.45
C TYR A 38 -6.04 7.00 10.43
N ILE A 39 -6.55 6.71 9.23
CA ILE A 39 -7.56 5.68 8.98
C ILE A 39 -6.94 4.66 8.02
N PRO A 40 -6.79 3.38 8.41
CA PRO A 40 -6.36 2.35 7.47
C PRO A 40 -7.45 2.09 6.43
N VAL A 41 -7.07 2.04 5.16
CA VAL A 41 -7.98 1.78 4.04
C VAL A 41 -7.57 0.48 3.37
N LEU A 42 -8.53 -0.44 3.20
CA LEU A 42 -8.37 -1.65 2.42
C LEU A 42 -9.04 -1.45 1.07
N SER A 43 -8.28 -1.58 -0.02
CA SER A 43 -8.78 -1.54 -1.39
C SER A 43 -8.56 -2.88 -2.07
N ILE A 44 -9.59 -3.39 -2.74
CA ILE A 44 -9.54 -4.64 -3.50
C ILE A 44 -9.72 -4.29 -4.97
N PHE A 45 -8.76 -4.70 -5.80
CA PHE A 45 -8.80 -4.51 -7.25
C PHE A 45 -8.81 -5.86 -7.94
N GLU A 46 -9.74 -6.05 -8.87
CA GLU A 46 -9.66 -7.16 -9.81
C GLU A 46 -8.71 -6.75 -10.94
N ILE A 47 -7.71 -7.59 -11.21
CA ILE A 47 -6.66 -7.30 -12.18
C ILE A 47 -6.92 -8.15 -13.42
N ALA A 48 -7.11 -7.51 -14.57
CA ALA A 48 -7.13 -8.20 -15.86
C ALA A 48 -5.76 -8.85 -16.08
N GLN A 49 -5.71 -10.05 -16.68
CA GLN A 49 -4.47 -10.85 -16.81
C GLN A 49 -3.30 -10.12 -17.50
N SER A 50 -3.54 -8.99 -18.16
CA SER A 50 -2.57 -8.17 -18.90
C SER A 50 -2.18 -6.85 -18.24
N GLU A 51 -2.64 -6.52 -17.02
CA GLU A 51 -2.36 -5.22 -16.39
C GLU A 51 -1.46 -5.35 -15.15
N THR A 52 -0.38 -4.56 -15.10
CA THR A 52 0.44 -4.38 -13.88
C THR A 52 -0.14 -3.27 -13.02
N PRO A 53 -0.67 -3.54 -11.80
CA PRO A 53 -1.55 -2.60 -11.08
C PRO A 53 -0.88 -1.33 -10.54
N PHE A 54 0.46 -1.30 -10.46
CA PHE A 54 1.19 -0.27 -9.69
C PHE A 54 2.10 0.63 -10.54
N LEU A 55 2.13 0.47 -11.87
CA LEU A 55 2.94 1.32 -12.77
C LEU A 55 2.20 2.57 -13.29
N SER A 56 0.91 2.73 -13.00
CA SER A 56 0.08 3.82 -13.54
C SER A 56 0.02 5.08 -12.67
N ALA A 57 0.58 5.07 -11.45
CA ALA A 57 0.60 6.23 -10.57
C ALA A 57 2.02 6.80 -10.44
N SER A 58 2.56 7.36 -11.53
CA SER A 58 3.60 8.37 -11.41
C SER A 58 3.00 9.57 -10.68
N THR A 59 3.32 9.71 -9.39
CA THR A 59 3.10 10.95 -8.65
C THR A 59 3.83 12.07 -9.38
N SER A 60 3.08 12.85 -10.17
CA SER A 60 3.54 14.13 -10.68
C SER A 60 3.92 14.98 -9.48
N HIS A 61 5.22 15.18 -9.28
CA HIS A 61 5.68 16.25 -8.40
C HIS A 61 5.12 17.56 -8.97
N PRO A 62 4.54 18.46 -8.14
CA PRO A 62 4.20 19.78 -8.62
C PRO A 62 5.49 20.50 -9.06
N PRO A 63 5.45 21.30 -10.14
CA PRO A 63 6.61 22.04 -10.59
C PRO A 63 7.09 22.98 -9.48
N LYS A 64 8.39 22.95 -9.18
CA LYS A 64 9.03 23.94 -8.31
C LYS A 64 8.90 25.31 -8.99
N GLN A 65 8.50 26.32 -8.21
CA GLN A 65 8.63 27.74 -8.56
C GLN A 65 10.10 28.13 -8.61
#